data_AF-A0A428SAK5-F1
#
_entry.id   AF-A0A428SAK5-F1
#
_cell.length_a   1.000
_cell.length_b   1.000
_cell.length_c   1.000
_cell.angle_alpha   90.00
_cell.angle_beta   90.00
_cell.angle_gamma   90.00
#
_symmetry.space_group_name_H-M   'P 1'
#
loop_
_entity.id
_entity.type
_entity.pdbx_description
1 polymer ?
#
loop_
_entity_poly.entity_id
_entity_poly.type
_entity_poly.pdbx_seq_one_letter_code
_entity_poly.pdbx_strand_id
1 'polypeptide(L)'
;MDPETHDRGLAAKMRQEARNKRGREIQRDKAVVGVNPNLLRLEWHPQDESESRPSRSAPKSEEEMAREREAERQRRRKERESERDRRNRSRRNALSLERMDMYWFCQVDIYQGFWATPWESAAPAQTSLVGAITVILEALLGFLEESTSLIYRAPSLFHQTQGWMSDGGASYPAFASNARGGVIAKGTYKGVRVRAFQCRIPALELLYSYDWQVSSSLHDQELYCEEQNIEVMRIDAWLSYVGRTDEISRGPKDLLKGAPALVQLLQAEFEVDFMNIDLSAKEGGQQDIQGLADNVMDFLTDEELNEAEQLYILVALLRAVKVCQCILAGSSTDEITEILLKDVQAHLV
;
A
#
# COMPACT_ATOMS: atom_id res chain seq x y z
N MET A 1 -19.39 -19.02 -9.89
CA MET A 1 -18.13 -18.32 -10.21
C MET A 1 -17.95 -18.38 -11.70
N ASP A 2 -17.62 -17.26 -12.31
CA ASP A 2 -17.35 -17.15 -13.74
C ASP A 2 -15.98 -17.80 -14.05
N PRO A 3 -15.84 -18.71 -15.04
CA PRO A 3 -14.57 -19.31 -15.41
C PRO A 3 -13.42 -18.30 -15.62
N GLU A 4 -13.71 -17.12 -16.17
CA GLU A 4 -12.69 -16.08 -16.43
C GLU A 4 -12.12 -15.48 -15.14
N THR A 5 -12.98 -15.24 -14.15
CA THR A 5 -12.54 -14.73 -12.82
C THR A 5 -11.66 -15.73 -12.07
N HIS A 6 -11.97 -17.02 -12.19
CA HIS A 6 -11.19 -18.08 -11.56
C HIS A 6 -9.79 -18.21 -12.19
N ASP A 7 -9.68 -18.06 -13.51
CA ASP A 7 -8.41 -18.13 -14.23
C ASP A 7 -7.51 -16.90 -13.95
N ARG A 8 -8.09 -15.69 -13.95
CA ARG A 8 -7.40 -14.45 -13.58
C ARG A 8 -6.78 -14.52 -12.17
N GLY A 9 -7.58 -14.95 -11.19
CA GLY A 9 -7.11 -15.09 -9.80
C GLY A 9 -6.02 -16.15 -9.64
N LEU A 10 -6.11 -17.27 -10.37
CA LEU A 10 -5.07 -18.30 -10.36
C LEU A 10 -3.76 -17.78 -10.96
N ALA A 11 -3.82 -17.07 -12.09
CA ALA A 11 -2.65 -16.48 -12.72
C ALA A 11 -1.96 -15.45 -11.80
N ALA A 12 -2.74 -14.60 -11.12
CA ALA A 12 -2.21 -13.64 -10.15
C ALA A 12 -1.51 -14.33 -8.98
N LYS A 13 -2.09 -15.41 -8.42
CA LYS A 13 -1.47 -16.22 -7.37
C LYS A 13 -0.15 -16.85 -7.84
N MET A 14 -0.10 -17.39 -9.06
CA MET A 14 1.12 -17.97 -9.62
C MET A 14 2.24 -16.92 -9.78
N ARG A 15 1.91 -15.71 -10.25
CA ARG A 15 2.86 -14.59 -10.31
C ARG A 15 3.37 -14.21 -8.92
N GLN A 16 2.48 -14.16 -7.93
CA GLN A 16 2.86 -13.86 -6.56
C GLN A 16 3.76 -14.94 -5.94
N GLU A 17 3.53 -16.22 -6.21
CA GLU A 17 4.40 -17.30 -5.75
C GLU A 17 5.82 -17.21 -6.31
N ALA A 18 5.95 -16.83 -7.59
CA ALA A 18 7.25 -16.57 -8.22
C ALA A 18 7.99 -15.41 -7.52
N ARG A 19 7.28 -14.32 -7.18
CA ARG A 19 7.85 -13.21 -6.39
C ARG A 19 8.25 -13.64 -5.00
N ASN A 20 7.45 -14.45 -4.32
CA ASN A 20 7.79 -14.98 -3.00
C ASN A 20 9.06 -15.86 -3.05
N LYS A 21 9.31 -16.56 -4.16
CA LYS A 21 10.57 -17.27 -4.38
C LYS A 21 11.74 -16.29 -4.54
N ARG A 22 11.57 -15.24 -5.36
CA ARG A 22 12.57 -14.16 -5.54
C ARG A 22 12.88 -13.44 -4.22
N GLY A 23 11.88 -13.11 -3.42
CA GLY A 23 12.07 -12.51 -2.08
C GLY A 23 12.93 -13.38 -1.16
N ARG A 24 12.70 -14.70 -1.17
CA ARG A 24 13.53 -15.66 -0.42
C ARG A 24 14.95 -15.79 -0.98
N GLU A 25 15.16 -15.58 -2.26
CA GLU A 25 16.51 -15.50 -2.86
C GLU A 25 17.25 -14.25 -2.41
N ILE A 26 16.58 -13.09 -2.38
CA ILE A 26 17.14 -11.84 -1.85
C ILE A 26 17.59 -12.01 -0.40
N GLN A 27 16.75 -12.62 0.45
CA GLN A 27 17.11 -12.89 1.84
C GLN A 27 18.30 -13.84 1.99
N ARG A 28 18.39 -14.87 1.12
CA ARG A 28 19.53 -15.80 1.11
C ARG A 28 20.83 -15.11 0.70
N ASP A 29 20.80 -14.33 -0.38
CA ASP A 29 21.97 -13.55 -0.82
C ASP A 29 22.48 -12.66 0.32
N LYS A 30 21.59 -11.98 1.06
CA LYS A 30 21.96 -11.18 2.23
C LYS A 30 22.58 -11.99 3.36
N ALA A 31 22.03 -13.16 3.66
CA ALA A 31 22.59 -14.03 4.69
C ALA A 31 24.04 -14.41 4.32
N VAL A 32 24.29 -14.73 3.05
CA VAL A 32 25.63 -15.03 2.53
C VAL A 32 26.58 -13.84 2.66
N VAL A 33 26.12 -12.62 2.33
CA VAL A 33 26.93 -11.38 2.46
C VAL A 33 27.14 -10.97 3.93
N GLY A 34 26.18 -11.28 4.81
CA GLY A 34 26.19 -10.93 6.23
C GLY A 34 26.97 -11.89 7.14
N VAL A 35 27.39 -13.06 6.65
CA VAL A 35 28.33 -13.93 7.38
C VAL A 35 29.71 -13.28 7.34
N ASN A 36 30.06 -12.65 8.46
CA ASN A 36 31.35 -12.00 8.69
C ASN A 36 32.50 -13.04 8.61
N PRO A 37 33.48 -12.92 7.70
CA PRO A 37 34.59 -13.88 7.56
C PRO A 37 35.54 -13.93 8.77
N ASN A 38 35.47 -12.98 9.69
CA ASN A 38 36.43 -12.82 10.78
C ASN A 38 36.28 -13.81 11.95
N LEU A 39 35.48 -14.88 11.81
CA LEU A 39 35.34 -15.93 12.82
C LEU A 39 36.10 -17.22 12.50
N LEU A 40 36.88 -17.27 11.41
CA LEU A 40 37.83 -18.35 11.17
C LEU A 40 39.26 -17.81 11.20
N ARG A 41 39.77 -17.68 12.43
CA ARG A 41 41.20 -17.49 12.70
C ARG A 41 41.92 -18.83 12.50
N LEU A 42 42.85 -18.89 11.56
CA LEU A 42 44.01 -19.80 11.60
C LEU A 42 45.20 -19.11 10.92
N GLU A 43 46.21 -18.81 11.74
CA GLU A 43 47.52 -18.26 11.37
C GLU A 43 48.40 -19.38 10.77
N TRP A 44 49.09 -19.14 9.63
CA TRP A 44 50.57 -19.17 9.49
C TRP A 44 51.07 -18.97 8.02
N HIS A 45 51.76 -17.83 7.81
CA HIS A 45 53.06 -17.50 7.16
C HIS A 45 53.73 -18.28 5.95
N PRO A 46 54.71 -17.66 5.23
CA PRO A 46 54.73 -17.48 3.76
C PRO A 46 55.89 -18.18 2.99
N GLN A 47 56.05 -17.81 1.69
CA GLN A 47 57.07 -18.17 0.65
C GLN A 47 56.63 -19.29 -0.32
N ASP A 48 56.91 -19.29 -1.63
CA ASP A 48 57.63 -18.38 -2.53
C ASP A 48 57.20 -18.67 -3.99
N GLU A 49 57.48 -17.70 -4.87
CA GLU A 49 57.75 -17.80 -6.31
C GLU A 49 56.71 -18.27 -7.37
N SER A 50 56.46 -17.33 -8.29
CA SER A 50 56.53 -17.50 -9.76
C SER A 50 55.55 -18.45 -10.46
N GLU A 51 54.57 -17.89 -11.19
CA GLU A 51 54.61 -17.84 -12.66
C GLU A 51 53.30 -17.25 -13.20
N SER A 52 53.45 -16.21 -14.01
CA SER A 52 52.40 -15.59 -14.80
C SER A 52 51.83 -16.54 -15.86
N ARG A 53 50.54 -16.89 -15.72
CA ARG A 53 49.69 -17.37 -16.82
C ARG A 53 48.51 -16.40 -17.01
N PRO A 54 48.05 -16.18 -18.24
CA PRO A 54 46.94 -15.28 -18.52
C PRO A 54 45.69 -15.82 -17.83
N SER A 55 45.09 -15.00 -16.96
CA SER A 55 43.88 -15.37 -16.24
C SER A 55 42.71 -15.47 -17.22
N ARG A 56 42.39 -16.69 -17.63
CA ARG A 56 40.98 -17.03 -17.86
C ARG A 56 40.29 -16.78 -16.53
N SER A 57 39.42 -15.78 -16.47
CA SER A 57 38.67 -15.46 -15.25
C SER A 57 38.06 -16.74 -14.72
N ALA A 58 38.49 -17.14 -13.52
CA ALA A 58 37.89 -18.27 -12.83
C ALA A 58 36.36 -18.03 -12.77
N PRO A 59 35.54 -19.09 -12.90
CA PRO A 59 34.11 -18.94 -12.68
C PRO A 59 33.92 -18.32 -11.28
N LYS A 60 33.25 -17.17 -11.22
CA LYS A 60 33.03 -16.43 -9.98
C LYS A 60 32.39 -17.35 -8.96
N SER A 61 32.85 -17.28 -7.71
CA SER A 61 32.24 -18.09 -6.66
C SER A 61 30.78 -17.66 -6.47
N GLU A 62 29.94 -18.59 -5.99
CA GLU A 62 28.53 -18.31 -5.72
C GLU A 62 28.36 -17.11 -4.75
N GLU A 63 29.29 -16.97 -3.82
CA GLU A 63 29.39 -15.86 -2.88
C GLU A 63 29.73 -14.53 -3.56
N GLU A 64 30.67 -14.52 -4.51
CA GLU A 64 31.06 -13.33 -5.25
C GLU A 64 29.92 -12.82 -6.14
N MET A 65 29.18 -13.74 -6.79
CA MET A 65 27.98 -13.39 -7.54
C MET A 65 26.85 -12.86 -6.64
N ALA A 66 26.67 -13.42 -5.43
CA ALA A 66 25.70 -12.94 -4.46
C ALA A 66 26.04 -11.52 -3.95
N ARG A 67 27.33 -11.25 -3.70
CA ARG A 67 27.81 -9.89 -3.35
C ARG A 67 27.57 -8.89 -4.46
N GLU A 68 27.82 -9.25 -5.72
CA GLU A 68 27.57 -8.36 -6.87
C GLU A 68 26.08 -8.03 -7.01
N ARG A 69 25.21 -9.03 -6.90
CA ARG A 69 23.75 -8.83 -6.94
C ARG A 69 23.27 -7.93 -5.79
N GLU A 70 23.77 -8.15 -4.58
CA GLU A 70 23.41 -7.32 -3.43
C GLU A 70 23.94 -5.89 -3.54
N ALA A 71 25.16 -5.71 -4.06
CA ALA A 71 25.74 -4.39 -4.31
C ALA A 71 24.91 -3.60 -5.35
N GLU A 72 24.46 -4.24 -6.42
CA GLU A 72 23.58 -3.61 -7.40
C GLU A 72 22.22 -3.22 -6.77
N ARG A 73 21.62 -4.11 -5.97
CA ARG A 73 20.37 -3.81 -5.24
C ARG A 73 20.55 -2.61 -4.30
N GLN A 74 21.64 -2.56 -3.55
CA GLN A 74 21.96 -1.42 -2.68
C GLN A 74 22.19 -0.12 -3.48
N ARG A 75 22.84 -0.20 -4.65
CA ARG A 75 23.03 0.97 -5.52
C ARG A 75 21.69 1.53 -5.99
N ARG A 76 20.80 0.68 -6.52
CA ARG A 76 19.45 1.09 -6.96
C ARG A 76 18.65 1.70 -5.80
N ARG A 77 18.76 1.15 -4.59
CA ARG A 77 18.12 1.75 -3.40
C ARG A 77 18.66 3.11 -3.07
N LYS A 78 19.99 3.28 -3.07
CA LYS A 78 20.62 4.58 -2.82
C LYS A 78 20.28 5.59 -3.91
N GLU A 79 20.17 5.17 -5.16
CA GLU A 79 19.69 6.01 -6.26
C GLU A 79 18.25 6.47 -6.01
N ARG A 80 17.34 5.53 -5.66
CA ARG A 80 15.95 5.86 -5.30
C ARG A 80 15.85 6.74 -4.05
N GLU A 81 16.66 6.48 -3.03
CA GLU A 81 16.72 7.28 -1.80
C GLU A 81 17.32 8.68 -2.05
N SER A 82 18.32 8.79 -2.91
CA SER A 82 18.89 10.07 -3.33
C SER A 82 17.91 10.88 -4.18
N GLU A 83 17.20 10.24 -5.10
CA GLU A 83 16.12 10.84 -5.86
C GLU A 83 14.94 11.22 -4.97
N ARG A 84 14.63 10.40 -3.96
CA ARG A 84 13.66 10.72 -2.91
C ARG A 84 14.10 11.93 -2.11
N ASP A 85 15.35 11.99 -1.65
CA ASP A 85 15.89 13.15 -0.96
C ASP A 85 15.93 14.37 -1.87
N ARG A 86 16.14 14.21 -3.17
CA ARG A 86 16.03 15.31 -4.14
C ARG A 86 14.59 15.82 -4.24
N ARG A 87 13.62 14.91 -4.42
CA ARG A 87 12.17 15.21 -4.44
C ARG A 87 11.70 15.83 -3.12
N ASN A 88 12.17 15.33 -1.98
CA ASN A 88 11.86 15.79 -0.63
C ASN A 88 12.57 17.12 -0.30
N ARG A 89 13.80 17.33 -0.79
CA ARG A 89 14.49 18.63 -0.68
C ARG A 89 13.82 19.70 -1.54
N SER A 90 13.23 19.36 -2.68
CA SER A 90 12.34 20.26 -3.43
C SER A 90 10.96 20.43 -2.77
N ARG A 91 10.49 19.43 -2.02
CA ARG A 91 9.25 19.44 -1.20
C ARG A 91 9.52 19.78 0.27
N ARG A 92 10.53 20.61 0.58
CA ARG A 92 10.93 21.03 1.94
C ARG A 92 9.87 21.90 2.68
N ASN A 93 8.60 21.64 2.43
CA ASN A 93 7.46 22.18 3.15
C ASN A 93 6.81 21.14 4.08
N ALA A 94 7.32 19.91 4.20
CA ALA A 94 6.74 18.89 5.10
C ALA A 94 6.89 19.19 6.61
N LEU A 95 7.46 20.34 6.98
CA LEU A 95 7.46 20.87 8.36
C LEU A 95 6.45 22.02 8.56
N SER A 96 5.80 22.49 7.49
CA SER A 96 4.59 23.29 7.58
C SER A 96 3.41 22.35 7.29
N LEU A 97 2.43 22.29 8.20
CA LEU A 97 1.12 21.66 7.98
C LEU A 97 0.31 22.36 6.86
N GLU A 98 0.97 23.13 5.98
CA GLU A 98 0.33 23.96 4.95
C GLU A 98 -0.20 23.14 3.78
N ARG A 99 0.29 21.90 3.57
CA ARG A 99 -0.15 21.04 2.46
C ARG A 99 -0.33 19.59 2.88
N MET A 100 -1.54 19.08 2.67
CA MET A 100 -1.83 17.64 2.73
C MET A 100 -1.13 16.91 1.59
N ASP A 101 -0.77 15.67 1.82
CA ASP A 101 -0.23 14.75 0.81
C ASP A 101 -0.58 13.30 1.19
N MET A 102 -0.14 12.33 0.38
CA MET A 102 -0.44 10.92 0.63
C MET A 102 0.08 10.38 1.96
N TYR A 103 1.15 10.97 2.53
CA TYR A 103 1.62 10.58 3.85
C TYR A 103 0.58 10.93 4.92
N TRP A 104 -0.07 12.09 4.79
CA TRP A 104 -1.15 12.49 5.68
C TRP A 104 -2.48 11.81 5.33
N PHE A 105 -2.87 11.74 4.05
CA PHE A 105 -4.12 11.10 3.61
C PHE A 105 -4.22 9.62 3.99
N CYS A 106 -3.11 8.90 4.09
CA CYS A 106 -3.16 7.51 4.55
C CYS A 106 -3.42 7.37 6.06
N GLN A 107 -3.29 8.44 6.85
CA GLN A 107 -3.38 8.44 8.31
C GLN A 107 -4.57 9.24 8.88
N VAL A 108 -5.23 10.09 8.09
CA VAL A 108 -6.35 10.93 8.56
C VAL A 108 -7.45 10.10 9.22
N ASP A 109 -8.05 10.60 10.30
CA ASP A 109 -9.16 9.91 10.96
C ASP A 109 -10.42 9.96 10.08
N ILE A 110 -11.25 8.92 10.16
CA ILE A 110 -12.56 8.86 9.48
C ILE A 110 -13.65 9.03 10.53
N TYR A 111 -14.57 9.95 10.30
CA TYR A 111 -15.72 10.21 11.16
C TYR A 111 -16.93 10.62 10.31
N GLN A 112 -18.09 10.79 10.94
CA GLN A 112 -19.30 11.21 10.25
C GLN A 112 -19.16 12.62 9.67
N GLY A 113 -19.38 12.76 8.36
CA GLY A 113 -19.49 14.06 7.69
C GLY A 113 -18.78 14.09 6.34
N PHE A 114 -18.76 15.29 5.76
CA PHE A 114 -18.02 15.58 4.53
C PHE A 114 -16.57 15.94 4.85
N TRP A 115 -15.71 15.67 3.89
CA TRP A 115 -14.30 16.05 3.96
C TRP A 115 -14.13 17.53 3.64
N ALA A 116 -13.26 18.22 4.38
CA ALA A 116 -13.04 19.65 4.22
C ALA A 116 -12.32 20.00 2.89
N THR A 117 -12.73 21.10 2.26
CA THR A 117 -12.32 21.51 0.91
C THR A 117 -10.89 21.98 0.65
N PRO A 118 -10.06 22.49 1.60
CA PRO A 118 -8.74 22.99 1.20
C PRO A 118 -7.84 21.86 0.66
N TRP A 119 -8.20 20.59 0.89
CA TRP A 119 -7.43 19.42 0.49
C TRP A 119 -7.75 18.90 -0.91
N GLU A 120 -8.83 19.36 -1.56
CA GLU A 120 -9.16 18.95 -2.94
C GLU A 120 -7.99 19.26 -3.89
N SER A 121 -7.42 20.45 -3.75
CA SER A 121 -6.25 20.90 -4.52
C SER A 121 -4.97 20.07 -4.30
N ALA A 122 -4.93 19.30 -3.22
CA ALA A 122 -3.79 18.47 -2.83
C ALA A 122 -4.01 16.98 -3.15
N ALA A 123 -5.26 16.55 -3.36
CA ALA A 123 -5.60 15.18 -3.73
C ALA A 123 -5.14 14.88 -5.17
N PRO A 124 -4.67 13.66 -5.46
CA PRO A 124 -4.39 13.24 -6.84
C PRO A 124 -5.64 13.33 -7.71
N ALA A 125 -5.45 13.54 -9.02
CA ALA A 125 -6.56 13.64 -9.96
C ALA A 125 -7.44 12.37 -9.96
N GLN A 126 -8.74 12.53 -10.17
CA GLN A 126 -9.71 11.43 -10.17
C GLN A 126 -9.32 10.26 -11.10
N THR A 127 -8.75 10.54 -12.28
CA THR A 127 -8.25 9.52 -13.20
C THR A 127 -7.12 8.68 -12.59
N SER A 128 -6.19 9.32 -11.87
CA SER A 128 -5.15 8.62 -11.12
C SER A 128 -5.73 7.76 -10.00
N LEU A 129 -6.75 8.24 -9.28
CA LEU A 129 -7.39 7.46 -8.21
C LEU A 129 -8.10 6.21 -8.76
N VAL A 130 -8.85 6.34 -9.85
CA VAL A 130 -9.53 5.20 -10.49
C VAL A 130 -8.52 4.18 -11.03
N GLY A 131 -7.46 4.66 -11.70
CA GLY A 131 -6.37 3.80 -12.16
C GLY A 131 -5.68 3.07 -11.02
N ALA A 132 -5.37 3.77 -9.92
CA ALA A 132 -4.77 3.19 -8.73
C ALA A 132 -5.65 2.09 -8.13
N ILE A 133 -6.97 2.32 -7.95
CA ILE A 133 -7.88 1.30 -7.42
C ILE A 133 -7.88 0.06 -8.32
N THR A 134 -7.98 0.26 -9.63
CA THR A 134 -8.00 -0.85 -10.60
C THR A 134 -6.75 -1.72 -10.47
N VAL A 135 -5.57 -1.09 -10.45
CA VAL A 135 -4.28 -1.78 -10.31
C VAL A 135 -4.15 -2.46 -8.94
N ILE A 136 -4.56 -1.79 -7.86
CA ILE A 136 -4.48 -2.36 -6.51
C ILE A 136 -5.40 -3.58 -6.39
N LEU A 137 -6.62 -3.52 -6.92
CA LEU A 137 -7.54 -4.66 -6.90
C LEU A 137 -6.97 -5.84 -7.71
N GLU A 138 -6.35 -5.61 -8.86
CA GLU A 138 -5.63 -6.66 -9.60
C GLU A 138 -4.48 -7.24 -8.77
N ALA A 139 -3.66 -6.40 -8.14
CA ALA A 139 -2.54 -6.85 -7.31
C ALA A 139 -3.00 -7.68 -6.10
N LEU A 140 -4.13 -7.31 -5.49
CA LEU A 140 -4.72 -8.02 -4.36
C LEU A 140 -5.14 -9.45 -4.71
N LEU A 141 -5.47 -9.76 -5.97
CA LEU A 141 -5.80 -11.13 -6.41
C LEU A 141 -4.63 -12.11 -6.25
N GLY A 142 -3.38 -11.60 -6.18
CA GLY A 142 -2.22 -12.40 -5.85
C GLY A 142 -2.24 -12.98 -4.43
N PHE A 143 -3.03 -12.39 -3.53
CA PHE A 143 -3.11 -12.78 -2.11
C PHE A 143 -4.51 -13.22 -1.69
N LEU A 144 -5.53 -12.56 -2.22
CA LEU A 144 -6.92 -12.70 -1.82
C LEU A 144 -7.74 -13.34 -2.93
N GLU A 145 -8.57 -14.30 -2.56
CA GLU A 145 -9.53 -14.92 -3.46
C GLU A 145 -10.87 -14.17 -3.43
N GLU A 146 -11.39 -13.85 -4.60
CA GLU A 146 -12.70 -13.21 -4.76
C GLU A 146 -13.81 -14.06 -4.13
N SER A 147 -14.82 -13.40 -3.56
CA SER A 147 -15.94 -14.02 -2.83
C SER A 147 -15.57 -14.72 -1.52
N THR A 148 -14.30 -15.08 -1.32
CA THR A 148 -13.83 -15.75 -0.11
C THR A 148 -13.17 -14.77 0.85
N SER A 149 -12.15 -14.03 0.41
CA SER A 149 -11.33 -13.13 1.23
C SER A 149 -11.22 -11.69 0.69
N LEU A 150 -11.50 -11.45 -0.59
CA LEU A 150 -11.85 -10.14 -1.14
C LEU A 150 -13.34 -10.19 -1.50
N ILE A 151 -14.18 -9.44 -0.77
CA ILE A 151 -15.62 -9.58 -0.84
C ILE A 151 -16.29 -8.24 -1.09
N TYR A 152 -17.14 -8.16 -2.10
CA TYR A 152 -17.97 -7.00 -2.35
C TYR A 152 -19.33 -7.15 -1.64
N ARG A 153 -19.78 -6.10 -0.96
CA ARG A 153 -20.94 -6.12 -0.06
C ARG A 153 -21.87 -4.95 -0.31
N ALA A 154 -23.18 -5.20 -0.18
CA ALA A 154 -24.16 -4.12 -0.12
C ALA A 154 -24.00 -3.29 1.18
N PRO A 155 -24.23 -1.97 1.14
CA PRO A 155 -24.08 -1.08 2.30
C PRO A 155 -24.90 -1.51 3.52
N SER A 156 -26.07 -2.11 3.31
CA SER A 156 -26.97 -2.59 4.37
C SER A 156 -26.31 -3.61 5.32
N LEU A 157 -25.25 -4.30 4.87
CA LEU A 157 -24.49 -5.23 5.71
C LEU A 157 -23.53 -4.53 6.68
N PHE A 158 -23.32 -3.22 6.54
CA PHE A 158 -22.48 -2.41 7.41
C PHE A 158 -23.26 -1.56 8.43
N HIS A 159 -24.54 -1.84 8.65
CA HIS A 159 -25.41 -1.10 9.59
C HIS A 159 -24.83 -0.91 11.00
N GLN A 160 -24.02 -1.86 11.51
CA GLN A 160 -23.37 -1.71 12.82
C GLN A 160 -22.23 -0.69 12.80
N THR A 161 -21.46 -0.65 11.71
CA THR A 161 -20.39 0.33 11.50
C THR A 161 -21.01 1.71 11.24
N GLN A 162 -22.08 1.76 10.44
CA GLN A 162 -22.86 2.98 10.22
C GLN A 162 -23.41 3.53 11.54
N GLY A 163 -24.10 2.71 12.34
CA GLY A 163 -24.64 3.15 13.63
C GLY A 163 -23.54 3.62 14.58
N TRP A 164 -22.38 2.95 14.60
CA TRP A 164 -21.24 3.40 15.39
C TRP A 164 -20.67 4.75 14.94
N MET A 165 -20.62 5.00 13.63
CA MET A 165 -20.25 6.30 13.07
C MET A 165 -21.28 7.37 13.45
N SER A 166 -22.58 7.08 13.32
CA SER A 166 -23.66 7.98 13.74
C SER A 166 -23.63 8.31 15.24
N ASP A 167 -23.13 7.38 16.07
CA ASP A 167 -22.92 7.58 17.51
C ASP A 167 -21.67 8.43 17.83
N GLY A 168 -20.98 8.96 16.81
CA GLY A 168 -19.76 9.75 16.94
C GLY A 168 -18.46 8.93 16.95
N GLY A 169 -18.53 7.67 16.53
CA GLY A 169 -17.36 6.81 16.37
C GLY A 169 -16.43 7.31 15.26
N ALA A 170 -15.12 7.26 15.51
CA ALA A 170 -14.09 7.59 14.54
C ALA A 170 -13.10 6.43 14.38
N SER A 171 -12.63 6.17 13.15
CA SER A 171 -11.62 5.14 12.86
C SER A 171 -10.32 5.75 12.35
N TYR A 172 -9.25 4.97 12.52
CA TYR A 172 -7.95 5.26 11.94
C TYR A 172 -7.14 3.95 11.88
N PRO A 173 -6.21 3.81 10.93
CA PRO A 173 -5.41 2.60 10.76
C PRO A 173 -4.36 2.45 11.88
N ALA A 174 -3.85 1.24 12.08
CA ALA A 174 -2.87 0.97 13.14
C ALA A 174 -1.57 1.78 13.04
N PHE A 175 -1.19 2.20 11.84
CA PHE A 175 0.03 2.96 11.58
C PHE A 175 -0.15 4.48 11.71
N ALA A 176 -1.34 4.98 12.02
CA ALA A 176 -1.53 6.41 12.19
C ALA A 176 -0.78 6.91 13.43
N SER A 177 -0.14 8.07 13.33
CA SER A 177 0.81 8.58 14.34
C SER A 177 0.23 8.69 15.76
N ASN A 178 -1.09 8.87 15.92
CA ASN A 178 -1.77 8.96 17.22
C ASN A 178 -2.64 7.73 17.56
N ALA A 179 -2.57 6.68 16.75
CA ALA A 179 -3.56 5.60 16.77
C ALA A 179 -3.45 4.62 17.95
N ARG A 180 -2.32 4.58 18.66
CA ARG A 180 -2.04 3.57 19.72
C ARG A 180 -2.42 2.13 19.30
N GLY A 181 -2.20 1.77 18.04
CA GLY A 181 -2.54 0.45 17.48
C GLY A 181 -3.82 0.40 16.63
N GLY A 182 -4.49 1.52 16.38
CA GLY A 182 -5.61 1.61 15.44
C GLY A 182 -6.96 1.28 16.06
N VAL A 183 -8.03 1.77 15.45
CA VAL A 183 -9.40 1.53 15.90
C VAL A 183 -10.08 0.49 15.01
N ILE A 184 -10.67 -0.50 15.67
CA ILE A 184 -11.54 -1.48 15.02
C ILE A 184 -12.97 -0.98 15.20
N ALA A 185 -13.57 -0.54 14.09
CA ALA A 185 -14.96 -0.12 14.06
C ALA A 185 -15.91 -1.22 14.56
N LYS A 186 -17.08 -0.83 15.07
CA LYS A 186 -18.10 -1.83 15.46
C LYS A 186 -18.61 -2.55 14.23
N GLY A 187 -18.67 -3.88 14.27
CA GLY A 187 -19.28 -4.69 13.22
C GLY A 187 -18.85 -6.14 13.26
N THR A 188 -19.41 -6.93 12.34
CA THR A 188 -19.04 -8.33 12.17
C THR A 188 -17.93 -8.45 11.14
N TYR A 189 -16.89 -9.24 11.45
CA TYR A 189 -15.74 -9.45 10.57
C TYR A 189 -15.59 -10.94 10.26
N LYS A 190 -15.70 -11.32 8.99
CA LYS A 190 -15.54 -12.70 8.55
C LYS A 190 -14.06 -13.08 8.60
N GLY A 191 -13.67 -13.96 9.51
CA GLY A 191 -12.30 -14.49 9.57
C GLY A 191 -12.01 -15.46 8.42
N VAL A 192 -10.94 -15.21 7.68
CA VAL A 192 -10.47 -16.01 6.54
C VAL A 192 -9.03 -16.44 6.73
N ARG A 193 -8.63 -17.54 6.07
CA ARG A 193 -7.24 -17.97 6.05
C ARG A 193 -6.58 -17.39 4.79
N VAL A 194 -5.55 -16.58 4.99
CA VAL A 194 -4.71 -16.05 3.91
C VAL A 194 -3.31 -16.59 4.14
N ARG A 195 -2.67 -17.11 3.09
CA ARG A 195 -1.40 -17.85 3.19
C ARG A 195 -0.29 -17.05 3.86
N ALA A 196 -0.26 -15.74 3.64
CA ALA A 196 0.73 -14.82 4.18
C ALA A 196 0.70 -14.73 5.72
N PHE A 197 -0.38 -15.18 6.37
CA PHE A 197 -0.60 -15.06 7.81
C PHE A 197 -0.78 -16.43 8.47
N GLN A 198 -0.23 -16.58 9.67
CA GLN A 198 -0.36 -17.79 10.48
C GLN A 198 -1.77 -17.91 11.09
N CYS A 199 -2.34 -16.78 11.48
CA CYS A 199 -3.68 -16.71 12.06
C CYS A 199 -4.73 -16.35 11.00
N ARG A 200 -6.01 -16.52 11.35
CA ARG A 200 -7.11 -16.01 10.51
C ARG A 200 -7.14 -14.49 10.63
N ILE A 201 -7.22 -13.81 9.50
CA ILE A 201 -7.42 -12.36 9.41
C ILE A 201 -8.83 -12.07 8.90
N PRO A 202 -9.39 -10.87 9.11
CA PRO A 202 -10.65 -10.48 8.48
C PRO A 202 -10.55 -10.54 6.94
N ALA A 203 -11.64 -10.90 6.27
CA ALA A 203 -11.79 -10.66 4.84
C ALA A 203 -11.74 -9.15 4.57
N LEU A 204 -11.14 -8.76 3.45
CA LEU A 204 -11.22 -7.40 2.94
C LEU A 204 -12.59 -7.23 2.30
N GLU A 205 -13.45 -6.44 2.93
CA GLU A 205 -14.81 -6.16 2.44
C GLU A 205 -14.86 -4.76 1.83
N LEU A 206 -15.28 -4.69 0.57
CA LEU A 206 -15.47 -3.45 -0.19
C LEU A 206 -16.94 -3.30 -0.56
N LEU A 207 -17.37 -2.09 -0.91
CA LEU A 207 -18.75 -1.80 -1.27
C LEU A 207 -19.11 -2.28 -2.68
N TYR A 208 -20.36 -2.69 -2.83
CA TYR A 208 -21.07 -3.00 -4.07
C TYR A 208 -20.47 -4.11 -4.94
N SER A 209 -19.56 -3.78 -5.86
CA SER A 209 -19.01 -4.69 -6.87
C SER A 209 -17.67 -4.18 -7.40
N TYR A 210 -16.91 -5.01 -8.13
CA TYR A 210 -15.70 -4.55 -8.82
C TYR A 210 -15.98 -3.35 -9.74
N ASP A 211 -17.03 -3.41 -10.57
CA ASP A 211 -17.39 -2.32 -11.47
C ASP A 211 -17.70 -1.03 -10.72
N TRP A 212 -18.34 -1.13 -9.55
CA TRP A 212 -18.54 0.02 -8.68
C TRP A 212 -17.21 0.65 -8.27
N GLN A 213 -16.20 -0.16 -7.93
CA GLN A 213 -14.91 0.34 -7.45
C GLN A 213 -14.09 1.07 -8.53
N VAL A 214 -14.26 0.70 -9.80
CA VAL A 214 -13.41 1.17 -10.92
C VAL A 214 -14.13 2.08 -11.92
N SER A 215 -15.44 2.25 -11.82
CA SER A 215 -16.21 3.04 -12.80
C SER A 215 -16.51 4.45 -12.32
N SER A 216 -15.79 5.46 -12.83
CA SER A 216 -16.04 6.87 -12.48
C SER A 216 -17.49 7.32 -12.68
N SER A 217 -18.23 6.73 -13.64
CA SER A 217 -19.64 7.05 -13.91
C SER A 217 -20.64 6.55 -12.88
N LEU A 218 -20.26 5.56 -12.06
CA LEU A 218 -21.14 5.02 -11.02
C LEU A 218 -21.00 5.78 -9.70
N HIS A 219 -19.88 6.49 -9.49
CA HIS A 219 -19.61 7.21 -8.25
C HIS A 219 -20.22 8.60 -8.28
N ASP A 220 -21.54 8.72 -8.06
CA ASP A 220 -22.09 9.99 -7.59
C ASP A 220 -21.59 10.23 -6.15
N GLN A 221 -20.40 10.80 -6.11
CA GLN A 221 -19.54 10.87 -4.96
C GLN A 221 -20.18 11.65 -3.80
N GLU A 222 -21.01 12.66 -4.12
CA GLU A 222 -21.76 13.45 -3.15
C GLU A 222 -22.91 12.63 -2.53
N LEU A 223 -23.61 11.84 -3.34
CA LEU A 223 -24.73 10.99 -2.87
C LEU A 223 -24.27 9.85 -1.94
N TYR A 224 -23.07 9.31 -2.16
CA TYR A 224 -22.57 8.12 -1.47
C TYR A 224 -21.47 8.41 -0.44
N CYS A 225 -21.26 9.68 -0.06
CA CYS A 225 -20.19 10.08 0.86
C CYS A 225 -20.22 9.29 2.19
N GLU A 226 -21.39 9.11 2.80
CA GLU A 226 -21.53 8.33 4.04
C GLU A 226 -21.12 6.86 3.86
N GLU A 227 -21.55 6.24 2.75
CA GLU A 227 -21.19 4.86 2.43
C GLU A 227 -19.69 4.71 2.18
N GLN A 228 -19.07 5.66 1.48
CA GLN A 228 -17.62 5.67 1.26
C GLN A 228 -16.85 5.81 2.58
N ASN A 229 -17.30 6.70 3.48
CA ASN A 229 -16.71 6.80 4.82
C ASN A 229 -16.81 5.45 5.56
N ILE A 230 -17.96 4.78 5.49
CA ILE A 230 -18.13 3.43 6.07
C ILE A 230 -17.15 2.44 5.44
N GLU A 231 -16.98 2.42 4.12
CA GLU A 231 -15.99 1.57 3.45
C GLU A 231 -14.57 1.83 3.98
N VAL A 232 -14.16 3.10 4.10
CA VAL A 232 -12.84 3.44 4.65
C VAL A 232 -12.72 3.02 6.12
N MET A 233 -13.77 3.18 6.95
CA MET A 233 -13.77 2.67 8.32
C MET A 233 -13.61 1.15 8.40
N ARG A 234 -14.19 0.41 7.44
CA ARG A 234 -14.02 -1.05 7.33
C ARG A 234 -12.59 -1.41 6.94
N ILE A 235 -11.98 -0.64 6.05
CA ILE A 235 -10.56 -0.80 5.68
C ILE A 235 -9.65 -0.46 6.87
N ASP A 236 -9.92 0.61 7.61
CA ASP A 236 -9.18 0.97 8.83
C ASP A 236 -9.27 -0.13 9.89
N ALA A 237 -10.45 -0.73 10.06
CA ALA A 237 -10.61 -1.87 10.96
C ALA A 237 -9.82 -3.10 10.49
N TRP A 238 -9.77 -3.36 9.18
CA TRP A 238 -8.92 -4.42 8.61
C TRP A 238 -7.44 -4.16 8.90
N LEU A 239 -6.95 -2.95 8.59
CA LEU A 239 -5.57 -2.53 8.86
C LEU A 239 -5.26 -2.60 10.35
N SER A 240 -6.22 -2.26 11.20
CA SER A 240 -6.10 -2.35 12.66
C SER A 240 -6.01 -3.80 13.14
N TYR A 241 -6.87 -4.69 12.65
CA TYR A 241 -6.80 -6.12 12.99
C TYR A 241 -5.48 -6.73 12.52
N VAL A 242 -5.12 -6.51 11.27
CA VAL A 242 -3.94 -7.13 10.65
C VAL A 242 -2.65 -6.51 11.18
N GLY A 243 -2.65 -5.23 11.52
CA GLY A 243 -1.52 -4.55 12.16
C GLY A 243 -1.15 -5.14 13.53
N ARG A 244 -2.06 -5.88 14.18
CA ARG A 244 -1.82 -6.57 15.46
C ARG A 244 -1.26 -7.98 15.30
N THR A 245 -1.16 -8.53 14.07
CA THR A 245 -0.55 -9.85 13.88
C THR A 245 0.98 -9.76 14.01
N ASP A 246 1.62 -10.88 14.33
CA ASP A 246 3.09 -10.90 14.51
C ASP A 246 3.81 -10.56 13.19
N GLU A 247 3.23 -10.93 12.04
CA GLU A 247 3.82 -10.68 10.72
C GLU A 247 3.94 -9.18 10.38
N ILE A 248 3.06 -8.35 10.94
CA ILE A 248 3.08 -6.89 10.73
C ILE A 248 3.69 -6.16 11.93
N SER A 249 3.23 -6.45 13.15
CA SER A 249 3.70 -5.77 14.36
C SER A 249 5.18 -6.04 14.67
N ARG A 250 5.71 -7.18 14.22
CA ARG A 250 7.12 -7.57 14.31
C ARG A 250 7.72 -7.81 12.93
N GLY A 251 7.09 -7.25 11.89
CA GLY A 251 7.56 -7.34 10.52
C GLY A 251 8.92 -6.66 10.33
N PRO A 252 9.77 -7.14 9.40
CA PRO A 252 11.11 -6.63 9.19
C PRO A 252 11.17 -5.15 8.76
N LYS A 253 10.07 -4.58 8.23
CA LYS A 253 10.01 -3.19 7.76
C LYS A 253 9.32 -2.23 8.72
N ASP A 254 8.94 -2.67 9.93
CA ASP A 254 8.25 -1.86 10.96
C ASP A 254 7.14 -1.00 10.34
N LEU A 255 6.21 -1.65 9.62
CA LEU A 255 5.19 -0.95 8.83
C LEU A 255 4.23 -0.13 9.69
N LEU A 256 4.13 -0.41 10.99
CA LEU A 256 3.36 0.43 11.92
C LEU A 256 3.94 1.84 12.06
N LYS A 257 5.19 2.06 11.67
CA LYS A 257 5.81 3.39 11.54
C LYS A 257 6.10 3.76 10.09
N GLY A 258 6.51 2.78 9.28
CA GLY A 258 7.00 3.01 7.92
C GLY A 258 5.92 3.09 6.84
N ALA A 259 4.70 2.59 7.07
CA ALA A 259 3.68 2.50 6.03
C ALA A 259 3.33 3.85 5.38
N PRO A 260 3.15 4.97 6.12
CA PRO A 260 2.82 6.24 5.50
C PRO A 260 3.85 6.74 4.48
N ALA A 261 5.14 6.62 4.82
CA ALA A 261 6.23 7.03 3.94
C ALA A 261 6.27 6.15 2.68
N LEU A 262 5.99 4.85 2.81
CA LEU A 262 5.97 3.92 1.70
C LEU A 262 4.74 4.12 0.80
N VAL A 263 3.57 4.43 1.37
CA VAL A 263 2.36 4.80 0.60
C VAL A 263 2.61 6.06 -0.22
N GLN A 264 3.21 7.10 0.38
CA GLN A 264 3.55 8.30 -0.37
C GLN A 264 4.55 8.02 -1.49
N LEU A 265 5.54 7.16 -1.24
CA LEU A 265 6.52 6.78 -2.24
C LEU A 265 5.88 6.03 -3.42
N LEU A 266 5.00 5.07 -3.13
CA LEU A 266 4.24 4.33 -4.15
C LEU A 266 3.40 5.26 -5.01
N GLN A 267 2.64 6.17 -4.38
CA GLN A 267 1.87 7.15 -5.14
C GLN A 267 2.81 7.99 -6.02
N ALA A 268 3.88 8.55 -5.46
CA ALA A 268 4.77 9.43 -6.21
C ALA A 268 5.52 8.72 -7.35
N GLU A 269 5.67 7.40 -7.29
CA GLU A 269 6.31 6.59 -8.33
C GLU A 269 5.32 6.27 -9.47
N PHE A 270 4.10 5.87 -9.13
CA PHE A 270 3.14 5.32 -10.09
C PHE A 270 1.98 6.27 -10.46
N GLU A 271 1.90 7.47 -9.88
CA GLU A 271 0.79 8.42 -10.09
C GLU A 271 0.53 8.71 -11.58
N VAL A 272 1.59 8.91 -12.36
CA VAL A 272 1.51 9.16 -13.81
C VAL A 272 1.04 7.91 -14.56
N ASP A 273 1.50 6.74 -14.15
CA ASP A 273 1.08 5.47 -14.77
C ASP A 273 -0.40 5.20 -14.48
N PHE A 274 -0.84 5.42 -13.23
CA PHE A 274 -2.24 5.31 -12.84
C PHE A 274 -3.14 6.27 -13.62
N MET A 275 -2.66 7.48 -13.90
CA MET A 275 -3.43 8.47 -14.66
C MET A 275 -3.62 8.07 -16.12
N ASN A 276 -2.67 7.34 -16.71
CA ASN A 276 -2.61 7.06 -18.15
C ASN A 276 -2.95 5.62 -18.52
N ILE A 277 -3.27 4.76 -17.55
CA ILE A 277 -3.58 3.36 -17.79
C ILE A 277 -4.85 3.20 -18.64
N ASP A 278 -4.82 2.27 -19.59
CA ASP A 278 -6.02 1.89 -20.34
C ASP A 278 -6.93 1.02 -19.47
N LEU A 279 -8.05 1.60 -19.05
CA LEU A 279 -9.08 0.94 -18.24
C LEU A 279 -10.12 0.17 -19.06
N SER A 280 -9.97 0.12 -20.39
CA SER A 280 -10.94 -0.56 -21.24
C SER A 280 -10.85 -2.08 -21.12
N ALA A 281 -12.01 -2.75 -21.08
CA ALA A 281 -12.10 -4.21 -21.17
C ALA A 281 -11.84 -4.76 -22.59
N LYS A 282 -11.37 -3.93 -23.52
CA LYS A 282 -11.09 -4.29 -24.92
C LYS A 282 -9.60 -4.64 -25.08
N GLU A 283 -9.24 -5.19 -26.24
CA GLU A 283 -7.91 -5.74 -26.55
C GLU A 283 -6.76 -4.80 -26.10
N GLY A 284 -6.12 -5.13 -24.97
CA GLY A 284 -4.96 -4.42 -24.42
C GLY A 284 -5.11 -4.03 -22.94
N GLY A 285 -6.22 -3.40 -22.54
CA GLY A 285 -6.33 -2.75 -21.22
C GLY A 285 -6.16 -3.68 -20.02
N GLN A 286 -6.72 -4.91 -20.08
CA GLN A 286 -6.52 -5.89 -19.01
C GLN A 286 -5.06 -6.35 -18.88
N GLN A 287 -4.31 -6.41 -19.99
CA GLN A 287 -2.88 -6.75 -19.97
C GLN A 287 -2.06 -5.60 -19.40
N ASP A 288 -2.42 -4.35 -19.73
CA ASP A 288 -1.78 -3.15 -19.18
C ASP A 288 -2.02 -3.03 -17.67
N ILE A 289 -3.25 -3.31 -17.20
CA ILE A 289 -3.59 -3.40 -15.76
C ILE A 289 -2.71 -4.45 -15.07
N GLN A 290 -2.59 -5.63 -15.66
CA GLN A 290 -1.76 -6.70 -15.11
C GLN A 290 -0.27 -6.35 -15.11
N GLY A 291 0.22 -5.73 -16.18
CA GLY A 291 1.61 -5.28 -16.28
C GLY A 291 1.93 -4.21 -15.25
N LEU A 292 1.05 -3.24 -15.03
CA LEU A 292 1.25 -2.21 -14.02
C LEU A 292 1.12 -2.76 -12.60
N ALA A 293 0.18 -3.67 -12.35
CA ALA A 293 0.09 -4.38 -11.07
C ALA A 293 1.37 -5.18 -10.79
N ASP A 294 1.93 -5.81 -11.82
CA ASP A 294 3.19 -6.53 -11.69
C ASP A 294 4.36 -5.59 -11.35
N ASN A 295 4.42 -4.40 -11.96
CA ASN A 295 5.42 -3.37 -11.62
C ASN A 295 5.28 -2.87 -10.18
N VAL A 296 4.06 -2.62 -9.70
CA VAL A 296 3.80 -2.24 -8.30
C VAL A 296 4.27 -3.35 -7.34
N MET A 297 3.98 -4.60 -7.65
CA MET A 297 4.40 -5.74 -6.83
C MET A 297 5.92 -5.98 -6.83
N ASP A 298 6.56 -5.75 -7.97
CA ASP A 298 8.01 -5.82 -8.09
C ASP A 298 8.69 -4.69 -7.31
N PHE A 299 8.10 -3.50 -7.30
CA PHE A 299 8.54 -2.40 -6.44
C PHE A 299 8.47 -2.79 -4.96
N LEU A 300 7.35 -3.35 -4.48
CA LEU A 300 7.22 -3.80 -3.09
C LEU A 300 8.23 -4.92 -2.74
N THR A 301 8.49 -5.82 -3.70
CA THR A 301 9.49 -6.88 -3.54
C THR A 301 10.92 -6.31 -3.46
N ASP A 302 11.22 -5.28 -4.25
CA ASP A 302 12.52 -4.59 -4.25
C ASP A 302 12.78 -3.78 -2.97
N GLU A 303 11.70 -3.26 -2.37
CA GLU A 303 11.69 -2.68 -1.02
C GLU A 303 11.77 -3.75 0.09
N GLU A 304 11.79 -5.03 -0.29
CA GLU A 304 11.99 -6.23 0.54
C GLU A 304 10.90 -6.46 1.58
N LEU A 305 9.68 -6.09 1.23
CA LEU A 305 8.55 -6.45 2.04
C LEU A 305 8.32 -7.95 1.92
N ASN A 306 8.05 -8.60 3.06
CA ASN A 306 7.58 -9.97 3.05
C ASN A 306 6.14 -10.04 2.51
N GLU A 307 5.63 -11.26 2.27
CA GLU A 307 4.30 -11.46 1.67
C GLU A 307 3.17 -10.76 2.46
N ALA A 308 3.19 -10.81 3.79
CA ALA A 308 2.20 -10.17 4.64
C ALA A 308 2.30 -8.64 4.58
N GLU A 309 3.53 -8.12 4.62
CA GLU A 309 3.82 -6.68 4.51
C GLU A 309 3.40 -6.11 3.15
N GLN A 310 3.61 -6.86 2.06
CA GLN A 310 3.16 -6.47 0.72
C GLN A 310 1.64 -6.30 0.68
N LEU A 311 0.90 -7.31 1.14
CA LEU A 311 -0.56 -7.25 1.22
C LEU A 311 -1.02 -6.08 2.12
N TYR A 312 -0.38 -5.90 3.28
CA TYR A 312 -0.72 -4.80 4.19
C TYR A 312 -0.55 -3.42 3.54
N ILE A 313 0.52 -3.22 2.77
CA ILE A 313 0.77 -1.95 2.07
C ILE A 313 -0.15 -1.72 0.89
N LEU A 314 -0.53 -2.76 0.15
CA LEU A 314 -1.57 -2.63 -0.88
C LEU A 314 -2.89 -2.12 -0.26
N VAL A 315 -3.30 -2.66 0.89
CA VAL A 315 -4.52 -2.21 1.57
C VAL A 315 -4.35 -0.81 2.16
N ALA A 316 -3.17 -0.46 2.67
CA ALA A 316 -2.87 0.90 3.15
C ALA A 316 -2.90 1.94 2.00
N LEU A 317 -2.40 1.57 0.81
CA LEU A 317 -2.48 2.40 -0.37
C LEU A 317 -3.94 2.53 -0.84
N LEU A 318 -4.70 1.42 -0.91
CA LEU A 318 -6.13 1.44 -1.23
C LEU A 318 -6.89 2.39 -0.31
N ARG A 319 -6.63 2.31 1.00
CA ARG A 319 -7.19 3.20 2.01
C ARG A 319 -6.92 4.67 1.69
N ALA A 320 -5.67 5.02 1.41
CA ALA A 320 -5.29 6.40 1.12
C ALA A 320 -5.95 6.92 -0.16
N VAL A 321 -6.00 6.09 -1.22
CA VAL A 321 -6.68 6.42 -2.48
C VAL A 321 -8.19 6.61 -2.25
N LYS A 322 -8.81 5.77 -1.42
CA LYS A 322 -10.22 5.88 -1.04
C LYS A 322 -10.53 7.15 -0.25
N VAL A 323 -9.64 7.55 0.65
CA VAL A 323 -9.73 8.85 1.34
C VAL A 323 -9.67 9.99 0.34
N CYS A 324 -8.73 9.96 -0.61
CA CYS A 324 -8.67 10.98 -1.66
C CYS A 324 -9.95 11.01 -2.51
N GLN A 325 -10.56 9.86 -2.80
CA GLN A 325 -11.88 9.83 -3.45
C GLN A 325 -12.95 10.51 -2.60
N CYS A 326 -12.97 10.27 -1.28
CA CYS A 326 -13.91 10.92 -0.37
C CYS A 326 -13.67 12.44 -0.27
N ILE A 327 -12.43 12.90 -0.41
CA ILE A 327 -12.06 14.32 -0.43
C ILE A 327 -12.56 14.99 -1.71
N LEU A 328 -12.31 14.40 -2.88
CA LEU A 328 -12.82 14.92 -4.16
C LEU A 328 -14.36 14.86 -4.23
N ALA A 329 -14.95 13.95 -3.47
CA ALA A 329 -16.39 13.77 -3.35
C ALA A 329 -17.11 14.76 -2.43
N GLY A 330 -16.37 15.37 -1.50
CA GLY A 330 -16.95 16.16 -0.43
C GLY A 330 -17.61 17.43 -0.97
N SER A 331 -18.82 17.74 -0.50
CA SER A 331 -19.45 19.02 -0.77
C SER A 331 -18.55 20.16 -0.28
N SER A 332 -18.60 21.31 -0.96
CA SER A 332 -17.73 22.41 -0.58
C SER A 332 -18.01 22.92 0.83
N THR A 333 -16.98 22.99 1.66
CA THR A 333 -17.06 23.57 3.01
C THR A 333 -16.69 25.06 3.04
N ASP A 334 -16.50 25.68 1.87
CA ASP A 334 -16.06 27.08 1.77
C ASP A 334 -17.10 28.05 2.35
N GLU A 335 -18.39 27.78 2.14
CA GLU A 335 -19.48 28.58 2.72
C GLU A 335 -19.49 28.50 4.26
N ILE A 336 -19.28 27.30 4.82
CA ILE A 336 -19.17 27.12 6.29
C ILE A 336 -17.93 27.83 6.82
N THR A 337 -16.81 27.74 6.10
CA THR A 337 -15.57 28.43 6.45
C THR A 337 -15.77 29.95 6.43
N GLU A 338 -16.46 30.48 5.43
CA GLU A 338 -16.81 31.90 5.32
C GLU A 338 -17.71 32.34 6.47
N ILE A 339 -18.72 31.53 6.84
CA ILE A 339 -19.56 31.78 8.01
C ILE A 339 -18.71 31.83 9.28
N LEU A 340 -17.87 30.82 9.54
CA LEU A 340 -17.02 30.76 10.73
C LEU A 340 -16.02 31.91 10.84
N LEU A 341 -15.49 32.38 9.70
CA LEU A 341 -14.56 33.52 9.65
C LEU A 341 -15.26 34.88 9.78
N LYS A 342 -16.54 34.97 9.40
CA LYS A 342 -17.32 36.23 9.47
C LYS A 342 -18.20 36.33 10.71
N ASP A 343 -18.48 35.23 11.39
CA ASP A 343 -19.34 35.20 12.55
C ASP A 343 -18.58 35.53 13.85
N VAL A 344 -18.99 36.62 14.50
CA VAL A 344 -18.37 37.18 15.71
C VAL A 344 -18.47 36.22 16.90
N GLN A 345 -19.46 35.32 16.94
CA GLN A 345 -19.61 34.34 18.02
C GLN A 345 -18.53 33.25 17.99
N ALA A 346 -17.99 32.89 16.82
CA ALA A 346 -16.89 31.93 16.72
C ALA A 346 -15.55 32.49 17.25
N HIS A 347 -15.44 33.81 17.41
CA HIS A 347 -14.22 34.50 17.89
C HIS A 347 -14.28 34.84 19.39
N LEU A 348 -15.36 34.49 20.09
CA LEU A 348 -15.59 34.84 21.51
C LEU A 348 -15.57 33.63 22.47
N VAL A 349 -15.17 32.44 22.00
CA VAL A 349 -15.03 31.23 22.84
C VAL A 349 -13.57 30.93 23.14
#